data_AF-A0A7X5ULS3-F1
#
_entry.id   AF-A0A7X5ULS3-F1
#
_cell.length_a   1.000
_cell.length_b   1.000
_cell.length_c   1.000
_cell.angle_alpha   90.00
_cell.angle_beta   90.00
_cell.angle_gamma   90.00
#
_symmetry.space_group_name_H-M   'P 1'
#
loop_
_entity.id
_entity.type
_entity.pdbx_description
1 polymer ?
#
loop_
_entity_poly.entity_id
_entity_poly.type
_entity_poly.pdbx_seq_one_letter_code
_entity_poly.pdbx_strand_id
1 'polypeptide(L)'
;MAHRLAGSSLFLLDRKKLWMSAGADWLRLGDRWVDTYRLRTIKVTTGVGTYHLELTDSAGNKLDTQVYYLQKNRALWDLVYNGILHSITYNHADVNRRAVNHLHLQAVIRNPPTGR
;
A
#
# COMPACT_ATOMS: atom_id res chain seq x y z
N MET A 1 21.16 -1.74 27.77
CA MET A 1 19.81 -1.95 27.22
C MET A 1 19.56 -0.89 26.15
N ALA A 2 19.57 -1.28 24.87
CA ALA A 2 19.38 -0.36 23.75
C ALA A 2 17.91 -0.38 23.32
N HIS A 3 17.16 0.68 23.63
CA HIS A 3 15.83 0.88 23.07
C HIS A 3 15.96 1.40 21.64
N ARG A 4 15.51 0.59 20.67
CA ARG A 4 15.39 1.00 19.26
C ARG A 4 14.35 2.11 19.16
N LEU A 5 14.78 3.28 18.70
CA LEU A 5 13.91 4.39 18.31
C LEU A 5 13.01 3.93 17.15
N ALA A 6 11.70 3.97 17.37
CA ALA A 6 10.72 3.88 16.30
C ALA A 6 10.93 5.07 15.37
N GLY A 7 11.36 4.80 14.14
CA GLY A 7 11.58 5.83 13.13
C GLY A 7 10.26 6.44 12.69
N SER A 8 9.91 7.59 13.28
CA SER A 8 8.83 8.45 12.82
C SER A 8 9.21 9.05 11.47
N SER A 9 8.79 8.43 10.36
CA SER A 9 8.95 9.03 9.05
C SER A 9 7.86 10.09 8.87
N LEU A 10 8.21 11.37 9.11
CA LEU A 10 7.39 12.50 8.70
C LEU A 10 7.42 12.58 7.17
N PHE A 11 6.32 12.22 6.51
CA PHE A 11 6.11 12.56 5.10
C PHE A 11 5.33 13.89 5.03
N LEU A 12 6.03 14.96 4.68
CA LEU A 12 5.42 16.26 4.39
C LEU A 12 4.62 16.14 3.08
N LEU A 13 3.29 16.23 3.16
CA LEU A 13 2.41 16.34 1.99
C LEU A 13 2.36 17.82 1.54
N ASP A 14 3.26 18.19 0.64
CA ASP A 14 3.12 19.41 -0.17
C ASP A 14 1.88 19.25 -1.09
N ARG A 15 0.95 20.22 -1.05
CA ARG A 15 -0.32 20.20 -1.82
C ARG A 15 -0.10 20.51 -3.30
N LYS A 16 0.85 19.86 -3.98
CA LYS A 16 0.82 19.78 -5.44
C LYS A 16 -0.28 18.80 -5.84
N LYS A 17 -1.06 19.12 -6.88
CA LYS A 17 -1.92 18.13 -7.56
C LYS A 17 -1.01 17.07 -8.19
N LEU A 18 -0.64 16.06 -7.40
CA LEU A 18 0.11 14.92 -7.89
C LEU A 18 -0.83 14.08 -8.75
N TRP A 19 -0.44 13.85 -9.99
CA TRP A 19 -1.15 12.92 -10.88
C TRP A 19 -0.90 11.49 -10.40
N MET A 20 -1.88 10.62 -10.59
CA MET A 20 -1.79 9.20 -10.26
C MET A 20 -2.06 8.36 -11.51
N SER A 21 -1.27 7.32 -11.67
CA SER A 21 -1.44 6.31 -12.71
C SER A 21 -0.98 4.96 -12.16
N ALA A 22 -1.55 3.88 -12.68
CA ALA A 22 -1.11 2.52 -12.37
C ALA A 22 -0.97 1.71 -13.65
N GLY A 23 -0.01 0.79 -13.65
CA GLY A 23 0.10 -0.29 -14.64
C GLY A 23 -0.31 -1.62 -14.02
N ALA A 24 -0.04 -2.71 -14.73
CA ALA A 24 -0.36 -4.07 -14.26
C ALA A 24 0.35 -4.41 -12.93
N ASP A 25 1.56 -3.90 -12.75
CA ASP A 25 2.48 -4.24 -11.65
C ASP A 25 3.05 -3.02 -10.93
N TRP A 26 2.65 -1.79 -11.25
CA TRP A 26 3.17 -0.59 -10.60
C TRP A 26 2.10 0.47 -10.30
N LEU A 27 2.33 1.27 -9.26
CA LEU A 27 1.57 2.48 -8.93
C LEU A 27 2.52 3.67 -8.89
N ARG A 28 2.13 4.79 -9.51
CA ARG A 28 2.90 6.04 -9.55
C ARG A 28 2.07 7.21 -9.05
N LEU A 29 2.70 8.05 -8.24
CA LEU A 29 2.19 9.32 -7.72
C LEU A 29 3.24 10.41 -7.96
N GLY A 30 3.03 11.23 -9.00
CA GLY A 30 4.07 12.15 -9.47
C GLY A 30 5.35 11.41 -9.85
N ASP A 31 6.47 11.79 -9.25
CA ASP A 31 7.78 11.18 -9.54
C ASP A 31 8.11 9.94 -8.71
N ARG A 32 7.24 9.59 -7.75
CA ARG A 32 7.42 8.41 -6.90
C ARG A 32 6.57 7.26 -7.42
N TRP A 33 7.09 6.04 -7.36
CA TRP A 33 6.37 4.83 -7.75
C TRP A 33 6.72 3.66 -6.86
N VAL A 34 5.92 2.59 -6.90
CA VAL A 34 6.20 1.31 -6.25
C VAL A 34 5.88 0.16 -7.20
N ASP A 35 6.65 -0.92 -7.13
CA ASP A 35 6.31 -2.23 -7.69
C ASP A 35 5.24 -2.88 -6.79
N THR A 36 3.99 -2.87 -7.26
CA THR A 36 2.83 -3.38 -6.53
C THR A 36 2.80 -4.90 -6.44
N TYR A 37 3.56 -5.62 -7.27
CA TYR A 37 3.67 -7.09 -7.21
C TYR A 37 4.78 -7.54 -6.27
N ARG A 38 5.61 -6.60 -5.81
CA ARG A 38 6.70 -6.87 -4.86
C ARG A 38 6.61 -6.02 -3.61
N LEU A 39 5.40 -5.77 -3.12
CA LEU A 39 5.20 -5.04 -1.88
C LEU A 39 5.74 -5.84 -0.70
N ARG A 40 6.47 -5.16 0.17
CA ARG A 40 6.96 -5.70 1.46
C ARG A 40 6.07 -5.30 2.61
N THR A 41 5.52 -4.09 2.58
CA THR A 41 4.59 -3.62 3.63
C THR A 41 3.39 -2.92 3.02
N ILE A 42 2.21 -3.26 3.52
CA ILE A 42 0.92 -2.67 3.15
C ILE A 42 0.25 -2.22 4.44
N LYS A 43 0.15 -0.90 4.64
CA LYS A 43 -0.41 -0.35 5.87
C LYS A 43 -1.51 0.65 5.54
N VAL A 44 -2.62 0.56 6.28
CA VAL A 44 -3.57 1.66 6.37
C VAL A 44 -3.32 2.40 7.67
N THR A 45 -3.09 3.70 7.58
CA THR A 45 -2.94 4.61 8.72
C THR A 45 -4.05 5.65 8.72
N THR A 46 -4.27 6.27 9.87
CA THR A 46 -5.26 7.35 10.04
C THR A 46 -4.52 8.68 10.06
N GLY A 47 -4.79 9.53 9.08
CA GLY A 47 -4.44 10.96 9.10
C GLY A 47 -5.54 11.78 9.78
N VAL A 48 -5.51 13.10 9.63
CA VAL A 48 -6.57 14.01 10.12
C VAL A 48 -7.88 13.68 9.40
N GLY A 49 -8.72 12.84 10.00
CA GLY A 49 -10.02 12.43 9.48
C GLY A 49 -10.01 11.58 8.20
N THR A 50 -8.86 11.06 7.77
CA THR A 50 -8.72 10.34 6.49
C THR A 50 -7.92 9.06 6.64
N TYR A 51 -8.14 8.09 5.75
CA TYR A 51 -7.36 6.86 5.68
C TYR A 51 -6.29 6.97 4.59
N HIS A 52 -5.05 6.72 4.98
CA HIS A 52 -3.89 6.72 4.11
C HIS A 52 -3.44 5.29 3.84
N LEU A 53 -3.07 5.00 2.59
CA LEU A 53 -2.45 3.76 2.16
C LEU A 53 -0.94 4.00 2.02
N GLU A 54 -0.18 3.39 2.92
CA GLU A 54 1.27 3.37 2.90
C GLU A 54 1.75 2.06 2.29
N LEU A 55 2.49 2.17 1.19
CA LEU A 55 3.06 1.06 0.44
C LEU A 55 4.59 1.18 0.44
N THR A 56 5.27 0.06 0.66
CA THR A 56 6.72 -0.05 0.45
C THR A 56 7.01 -1.30 -0.35
N ASP A 57 7.76 -1.18 -1.45
CA ASP A 57 8.17 -2.31 -2.28
C ASP A 57 9.50 -2.93 -1.85
N SER A 58 9.89 -4.02 -2.51
CA SER A 58 11.14 -4.75 -2.22
C SER A 58 12.41 -3.97 -2.56
N ALA A 59 12.31 -2.94 -3.41
CA ALA A 59 13.42 -2.03 -3.71
C ALA A 59 13.52 -0.87 -2.71
N GLY A 60 12.58 -0.77 -1.77
CA GLY A 60 12.53 0.28 -0.76
C GLY A 60 11.84 1.56 -1.23
N ASN A 61 11.21 1.55 -2.42
CA ASN A 61 10.39 2.68 -2.85
C ASN A 61 9.13 2.78 -1.98
N LYS A 62 8.66 4.01 -1.75
CA LYS A 62 7.55 4.29 -0.84
C LYS A 62 6.51 5.22 -1.45
N LEU A 63 5.25 4.87 -1.25
CA LEU A 63 4.11 5.74 -1.52
C LEU A 63 3.22 5.86 -0.29
N ASP A 64 2.66 7.05 -0.13
CA ASP A 64 1.62 7.39 0.84
C ASP A 64 0.60 8.28 0.11
N THR A 65 -0.66 7.85 0.08
CA THR A 65 -1.78 8.62 -0.45
C THR A 65 -3.08 8.23 0.25
N GLN A 66 -4.07 9.11 0.20
CA GLN A 66 -5.39 8.76 0.74
C GLN A 66 -6.04 7.65 -0.08
N VAL A 67 -6.59 6.66 0.61
CA VAL A 67 -7.32 5.52 0.01
C VAL A 67 -8.44 6.03 -0.90
N TYR A 68 -9.13 7.09 -0.48
CA TYR A 68 -10.20 7.75 -1.23
C TYR A 68 -9.77 8.13 -2.66
N TYR A 69 -8.57 8.67 -2.85
CA TYR A 69 -8.13 9.11 -4.18
C TYR A 69 -7.87 7.95 -5.13
N LEU A 70 -7.38 6.81 -4.61
CA LEU A 70 -7.21 5.59 -5.38
C LEU A 70 -8.59 5.03 -5.76
N GLN A 71 -9.48 4.86 -4.78
CA GLN A 71 -10.80 4.25 -4.97
C GLN A 71 -11.76 5.09 -5.82
N LYS A 72 -11.58 6.42 -5.87
CA LYS A 72 -12.37 7.30 -6.75
C LYS A 72 -12.18 6.97 -8.23
N ASN A 73 -11.04 6.41 -8.62
CA ASN A 73 -10.81 5.89 -9.97
C ASN A 73 -10.80 4.36 -9.93
N ARG A 74 -11.93 3.74 -10.27
CA ARG A 74 -12.11 2.28 -10.20
C ARG A 74 -11.07 1.50 -10.98
N ALA A 75 -10.74 1.91 -12.22
CA ALA A 75 -9.77 1.20 -13.05
C ALA A 75 -8.36 1.25 -12.43
N LEU A 76 -7.98 2.38 -11.85
CA LEU A 76 -6.72 2.51 -11.11
C LEU A 76 -6.74 1.64 -9.84
N TRP A 77 -7.85 1.67 -9.09
CA TRP A 77 -7.99 0.87 -7.87
C TRP A 77 -7.91 -0.63 -8.14
N ASP A 78 -8.54 -1.11 -9.20
CA ASP A 78 -8.53 -2.54 -9.55
C ASP A 78 -7.09 -3.04 -9.80
N LEU A 79 -6.26 -2.24 -10.48
CA LEU A 79 -4.83 -2.56 -10.69
C LEU A 79 -4.05 -2.60 -9.36
N VAL A 80 -4.20 -1.57 -8.54
CA VAL A 80 -3.51 -1.48 -7.24
C VAL A 80 -3.95 -2.60 -6.30
N TYR A 81 -5.25 -2.89 -6.24
CA TYR A 81 -5.81 -3.95 -5.40
C TYR A 81 -5.32 -5.33 -5.84
N ASN A 82 -5.26 -5.60 -7.14
CA ASN A 82 -4.69 -6.84 -7.67
C ASN A 82 -3.21 -7.00 -7.29
N GLY A 83 -2.41 -5.94 -7.37
CA GLY A 83 -1.01 -5.97 -6.91
C GLY A 83 -0.90 -6.22 -5.40
N ILE A 84 -1.75 -5.58 -4.59
CA ILE A 84 -1.84 -5.84 -3.14
C ILE A 84 -2.13 -7.31 -2.86
N LEU A 85 -3.16 -7.89 -3.50
CA LEU A 85 -3.50 -9.31 -3.33
C LEU A 85 -2.33 -10.20 -3.76
N HIS A 86 -1.72 -9.93 -4.91
CA HIS A 86 -0.56 -10.67 -5.40
C HIS A 86 0.58 -10.67 -4.38
N SER A 87 0.96 -9.49 -3.89
CA SER A 87 2.06 -9.35 -2.93
C SER A 87 1.78 -10.04 -1.59
N ILE A 88 0.54 -10.03 -1.12
CA ILE A 88 0.16 -10.76 0.10
C ILE A 88 0.29 -12.27 -0.15
N THR A 89 -0.24 -12.73 -1.27
CA THR A 89 -0.32 -14.14 -1.62
C THR A 89 1.03 -14.77 -1.93
N TYR A 90 1.85 -14.13 -2.76
CA TYR A 90 3.07 -14.73 -3.31
C TYR A 90 4.36 -14.21 -2.67
N ASN A 91 4.32 -13.03 -2.05
CA ASN A 91 5.51 -12.37 -1.50
C ASN A 91 5.46 -12.21 0.02
N HIS A 92 4.38 -12.67 0.65
CA HIS A 92 4.14 -12.59 2.10
C HIS A 92 4.32 -11.17 2.64
N ALA A 93 3.78 -10.18 1.92
CA ALA A 93 3.81 -8.79 2.36
C ALA A 93 3.24 -8.63 3.78
N ASP A 94 3.91 -7.83 4.62
CA ASP A 94 3.43 -7.51 5.97
C ASP A 94 2.23 -6.55 5.89
N VAL A 95 1.10 -6.95 6.46
CA VAL A 95 -0.17 -6.21 6.39
C VAL A 95 -0.66 -5.86 7.78
N ASN A 96 -0.89 -4.56 8.04
CA ASN A 96 -1.44 -4.15 9.33
C ASN A 96 -2.96 -4.44 9.43
N ARG A 97 -3.46 -4.62 10.66
CA ARG A 97 -4.88 -4.92 10.92
C ARG A 97 -5.85 -3.93 10.27
N ARG A 98 -5.47 -2.66 10.19
CA ARG A 98 -6.27 -1.60 9.55
C ARG A 98 -6.42 -1.84 8.06
N ALA A 99 -5.36 -2.22 7.35
CA ALA A 99 -5.42 -2.57 5.94
C ALA A 99 -6.32 -3.79 5.73
N VAL A 100 -6.22 -4.81 6.58
CA VAL A 100 -7.10 -5.98 6.53
C VAL A 100 -8.58 -5.59 6.59
N ASN A 101 -8.92 -4.70 7.52
CA ASN A 101 -10.30 -4.30 7.75
C ASN A 101 -10.79 -3.32 6.67
N HIS A 102 -10.00 -2.29 6.35
CA HIS A 102 -10.42 -1.20 5.48
C HIS A 102 -10.40 -1.57 4.00
N LEU A 103 -9.49 -2.46 3.59
CA LEU A 103 -9.38 -2.94 2.21
C LEU A 103 -10.06 -4.30 1.99
N HIS A 104 -10.76 -4.81 3.02
CA HIS A 104 -11.48 -6.09 2.97
C HIS A 104 -10.60 -7.31 2.60
N LEU A 105 -9.37 -7.38 3.09
CA LEU A 105 -8.39 -8.42 2.73
C LEU A 105 -8.59 -9.75 3.50
N GLN A 106 -9.70 -9.92 4.20
CA GLN A 106 -9.89 -11.03 5.14
C GLN A 106 -9.92 -12.39 4.43
N ALA A 107 -10.43 -12.45 3.20
CA ALA A 107 -10.47 -13.68 2.42
C ALA A 107 -9.06 -14.17 2.07
N VAL A 108 -8.19 -13.27 1.63
CA VAL A 108 -6.82 -13.64 1.19
C VAL A 108 -5.91 -13.96 2.38
N ILE A 109 -6.10 -13.31 3.52
CA ILE A 109 -5.29 -13.54 4.73
C ILE A 109 -5.69 -14.83 5.46
N ARG A 110 -6.99 -15.18 5.47
CA ARG A 110 -7.46 -16.42 6.12
C ARG A 110 -7.12 -17.67 5.30
N ASN A 111 -7.16 -17.54 3.98
CA ASN A 111 -6.90 -18.64 3.05
C ASN A 111 -5.72 -18.27 2.13
N PRO A 112 -4.48 -18.17 2.65
CA PRO A 112 -3.33 -18.05 1.78
C PRO A 112 -3.33 -19.29 0.87
N PRO A 113 -3.28 -19.14 -0.47
CA PRO A 113 -3.23 -20.31 -1.33
C PRO A 113 -1.98 -21.10 -0.94
N THR A 114 -2.21 -22.37 -0.66
CA THR A 114 -1.15 -23.32 -0.31
C THR A 114 -0.23 -23.45 -1.51
N GLY A 115 0.87 -22.70 -1.53
CA GLY A 115 1.98 -22.95 -2.42
C GLY A 115 2.64 -24.27 -2.01
N ARG A 116 2.41 -25.31 -2.80
CA ARG A 116 3.39 -26.39 -3.01
C ARG A 116 4.39 -25.93 -4.05
#